data_AF-A0A7K1D2J7-F1
#
_entry.id   AF-A0A7K1D2J7-F1
#
_cell.length_a   1.000
_cell.length_b   1.000
_cell.length_c   1.000
_cell.angle_alpha   90.00
_cell.angle_beta   90.00
_cell.angle_gamma   90.00
#
_symmetry.space_group_name_H-M   'P 1'
#
loop_
_entity.id
_entity.type
_entity.pdbx_description
1 polymer ?
#
loop_
_entity_poly.entity_id
_entity_poly.type
_entity_poly.pdbx_seq_one_letter_code
_entity_poly.pdbx_strand_id
1 'polypeptide(L)'
;MNALLLFASEAHKPNSIVLPSDINEVIWGTIGFLIVFGLIVWKGGPAIKGMWNARIERIRSEIETAETARSEAEAKLAKIDSDIANADAERRRILDEARETAASLKTQIIAKAGTDASDLRARGAADVDSAKTQATSDLQAEIAVLALGAAEKVVANNLDSATQAELIENYIQKVGAGS
;
A
#
# COMPACT_ATOMS: atom_id res chain seq x y z
N MET A 1 -78.68 -26.32 -100.71
CA MET A 1 -79.03 -25.79 -99.38
C MET A 1 -77.74 -25.68 -98.57
N ASN A 2 -76.89 -24.72 -98.97
CA ASN A 2 -75.59 -24.37 -98.37
C ASN A 2 -75.62 -22.85 -98.17
N ALA A 3 -75.54 -22.38 -96.93
CA ALA A 3 -75.17 -20.99 -96.56
C ALA A 3 -75.09 -20.80 -95.04
N LEU A 4 -75.79 -21.62 -94.24
CA LEU A 4 -75.89 -21.41 -92.78
C LEU A 4 -74.86 -22.15 -91.92
N LEU A 5 -74.02 -23.02 -92.49
CA LEU A 5 -73.00 -23.77 -91.75
C LEU A 5 -71.57 -23.23 -91.90
N LEU A 6 -71.34 -22.14 -92.64
CA LEU A 6 -70.00 -21.59 -92.87
C LEU A 6 -69.62 -20.45 -91.91
N PHE A 7 -70.57 -19.90 -91.12
CA PHE A 7 -70.31 -18.77 -90.22
C PHE A 7 -70.31 -19.10 -88.72
N ALA A 8 -70.50 -20.38 -88.34
CA ALA A 8 -70.47 -20.79 -86.93
C ALA A 8 -69.13 -21.41 -86.49
N SER A 9 -68.11 -21.39 -87.35
CA SER A 9 -66.77 -21.92 -87.08
C SER A 9 -65.76 -20.79 -86.84
N GLU A 10 -66.02 -19.93 -85.85
CA GLU A 10 -64.94 -19.22 -85.17
C GLU A 10 -64.79 -19.83 -83.77
N ALA A 11 -63.84 -20.75 -83.67
CA ALA A 11 -63.48 -21.43 -82.44
C ALA A 11 -62.75 -20.47 -81.51
N HIS A 12 -63.44 -19.93 -80.51
CA HIS A 12 -62.81 -19.32 -79.35
C HIS A 12 -62.18 -20.45 -78.52
N LYS A 13 -60.85 -20.58 -78.57
CA LYS A 13 -60.11 -21.59 -77.81
C LYS A 13 -60.20 -21.26 -76.31
N PRO A 14 -60.46 -22.26 -75.44
CA PRO A 14 -60.59 -22.03 -74.01
C PRO A 14 -59.21 -21.65 -73.40
N ASN A 15 -59.15 -20.51 -72.71
CA ASN A 15 -57.96 -20.09 -71.97
C ASN A 15 -57.61 -21.11 -70.88
N SER A 16 -56.46 -21.76 -71.02
CA SER A 16 -55.90 -22.65 -70.00
C SER A 16 -55.29 -21.85 -68.84
N ILE A 17 -55.69 -22.17 -67.61
CA ILE A 17 -55.28 -21.52 -66.34
C ILE A 17 -53.76 -21.44 -66.13
N VAL A 18 -52.98 -22.32 -66.76
CA VAL A 18 -51.53 -22.43 -66.52
C VAL A 18 -50.68 -21.89 -67.68
N LEU A 19 -51.16 -21.97 -68.93
CA LEU A 19 -50.43 -21.49 -70.11
C LEU A 19 -51.41 -20.93 -71.15
N PRO A 20 -51.29 -19.67 -71.58
CA PRO A 20 -52.15 -19.13 -72.62
C PRO A 20 -51.85 -19.80 -73.98
N SER A 21 -52.91 -20.11 -74.75
CA SER A 21 -52.79 -20.77 -76.06
C SER A 21 -52.31 -19.86 -77.19
N ASP A 22 -52.26 -18.55 -76.92
CA ASP A 22 -51.86 -17.52 -77.88
C ASP A 22 -50.41 -17.06 -77.62
N ILE A 23 -49.56 -17.23 -78.62
CA ILE A 23 -48.12 -16.86 -78.58
C ILE A 23 -47.93 -15.39 -78.19
N ASN A 24 -48.87 -14.51 -78.55
CA ASN A 24 -48.81 -13.08 -78.21
C ASN A 24 -48.92 -12.83 -76.70
N GLU A 25 -49.77 -13.58 -75.99
CA GLU A 25 -49.90 -13.43 -74.52
C GLU A 25 -48.64 -13.89 -73.79
N VAL A 26 -48.00 -14.95 -74.29
CA VAL A 26 -46.70 -15.43 -73.77
C VAL A 26 -45.62 -14.36 -73.97
N ILE A 27 -45.58 -13.70 -75.12
CA ILE A 27 -44.59 -12.64 -75.41
C ILE A 27 -44.78 -11.45 -74.46
N TRP A 28 -46.00 -10.90 -74.35
CA TRP A 28 -46.26 -9.75 -73.48
C TRP A 28 -46.14 -10.10 -71.99
N GLY A 29 -46.54 -11.30 -71.59
CA GLY A 29 -46.36 -11.82 -70.23
C GLY A 29 -44.88 -11.97 -69.86
N THR A 30 -44.04 -12.45 -70.78
CA THR A 30 -42.59 -12.56 -70.59
C THR A 30 -41.94 -11.18 -70.48
N ILE A 31 -42.35 -10.21 -71.31
CA ILE A 31 -41.88 -8.82 -71.23
C ILE A 31 -42.25 -8.22 -69.87
N GLY A 32 -43.50 -8.38 -69.43
CA GLY A 32 -43.95 -7.91 -68.11
C GLY A 32 -43.18 -8.55 -66.94
N PHE A 33 -42.94 -9.87 -67.01
CA PHE A 33 -42.13 -10.59 -66.05
C PHE A 33 -40.69 -10.06 -65.99
N LEU A 34 -40.04 -9.85 -67.15
CA LEU A 34 -38.68 -9.33 -67.21
C LEU A 34 -38.57 -7.91 -66.67
N ILE A 35 -39.58 -7.06 -66.88
CA ILE A 35 -39.62 -5.70 -66.32
C ILE A 35 -39.68 -5.76 -64.79
N VAL A 36 -40.61 -6.54 -64.22
CA VAL A 36 -40.74 -6.69 -62.76
C VAL A 36 -39.49 -7.34 -62.16
N PHE A 37 -38.98 -8.40 -62.80
CA PHE A 37 -37.75 -9.08 -62.39
C PHE A 37 -36.55 -8.13 -62.40
N GLY A 38 -36.40 -7.33 -63.47
CA GLY A 38 -35.37 -6.31 -63.58
C GLY A 38 -35.44 -5.27 -62.46
N LEU A 39 -36.65 -4.78 -62.12
CA LEU A 39 -36.85 -3.85 -61.01
C LEU A 39 -36.51 -4.46 -59.65
N ILE A 40 -36.86 -5.74 -59.42
CA ILE A 40 -36.52 -6.46 -58.19
C ILE A 40 -35.01 -6.67 -58.09
N VAL A 41 -34.32 -7.06 -59.16
CA VAL A 41 -32.86 -7.22 -59.14
C VAL A 41 -32.17 -5.88 -58.95
N TRP A 42 -32.64 -4.82 -59.63
CA TRP A 42 -32.07 -3.48 -59.52
C TRP A 42 -32.22 -2.88 -58.12
N LYS A 43 -33.41 -3.02 -57.50
CA LYS A 43 -33.69 -2.45 -56.16
C LYS A 43 -33.32 -3.39 -55.01
N GLY A 44 -33.52 -4.70 -55.18
CA GLY A 44 -33.29 -5.72 -54.16
C GLY A 44 -31.85 -6.27 -54.12
N GLY A 45 -31.14 -6.27 -55.26
CA GLY A 45 -29.74 -6.69 -55.33
C GLY A 45 -28.82 -5.94 -54.36
N PRO A 46 -28.88 -4.59 -54.28
CA PRO A 46 -28.10 -3.83 -53.32
C PRO A 46 -28.43 -4.14 -51.85
N ALA A 47 -29.71 -4.36 -51.53
CA ALA A 47 -30.15 -4.67 -50.16
C ALA A 47 -29.64 -6.04 -49.70
N ILE A 48 -29.72 -7.05 -50.58
CA ILE A 48 -29.19 -8.39 -50.31
C ILE A 48 -27.67 -8.32 -50.13
N LYS A 49 -26.94 -7.69 -51.06
CA LYS A 49 -25.48 -7.54 -50.98
C LYS A 49 -25.05 -6.81 -49.70
N GLY A 50 -25.77 -5.76 -49.30
CA GLY A 50 -25.52 -5.04 -48.05
C GLY A 50 -25.66 -5.94 -46.82
N MET A 51 -26.71 -6.78 -46.76
CA MET A 51 -26.93 -7.72 -45.67
C MET A 51 -25.83 -8.78 -45.58
N TRP A 52 -25.40 -9.34 -46.72
CA TRP A 52 -24.29 -10.30 -46.77
C TRP A 52 -22.98 -9.67 -46.32
N ASN A 53 -22.66 -8.48 -46.81
CA ASN A 53 -21.45 -7.75 -46.40
C ASN A 53 -21.47 -7.42 -44.90
N ALA A 54 -22.61 -6.95 -44.37
CA ALA A 54 -22.74 -6.67 -42.94
C ALA A 54 -22.59 -7.93 -42.07
N ARG A 55 -23.00 -9.10 -42.59
CA ARG A 55 -22.77 -10.38 -41.91
C ARG A 55 -21.30 -10.78 -41.93
N ILE A 56 -20.64 -10.65 -43.07
CA ILE A 56 -19.20 -10.92 -43.22
C ILE A 56 -18.39 -10.02 -42.29
N GLU A 57 -18.70 -8.72 -42.28
CA GLU A 57 -17.99 -7.75 -41.45
C GLU A 57 -18.19 -8.03 -39.95
N ARG A 58 -19.42 -8.37 -39.53
CA ARG A 58 -19.68 -8.77 -38.14
C ARG A 58 -18.86 -10.01 -37.74
N ILE A 59 -18.87 -11.06 -38.56
CA ILE A 59 -18.10 -12.28 -38.28
C ILE A 59 -16.61 -11.98 -38.19
N ARG A 60 -16.10 -11.15 -39.12
CA ARG A 60 -14.69 -10.73 -39.11
C ARG A 60 -14.35 -9.97 -37.83
N SER A 61 -15.18 -9.01 -37.44
CA SER A 61 -15.00 -8.23 -36.22
C SER A 61 -15.09 -9.10 -34.96
N GLU A 62 -16.01 -10.07 -34.91
CA GLU A 62 -16.12 -11.02 -33.81
C GLU A 62 -14.87 -11.90 -33.70
N ILE A 63 -14.32 -12.39 -34.82
CA ILE A 63 -13.08 -13.18 -34.85
C ILE A 63 -11.89 -12.33 -34.38
N GLU A 64 -11.74 -11.11 -34.89
CA GLU A 64 -10.65 -10.21 -34.50
C GLU A 64 -10.73 -9.85 -33.02
N THR A 65 -11.95 -9.61 -32.50
CA THR A 65 -12.17 -9.34 -31.08
C THR A 65 -11.83 -10.57 -30.23
N ALA A 66 -12.21 -11.77 -30.67
CA ALA A 66 -11.90 -13.01 -29.98
C ALA A 66 -10.39 -13.30 -29.96
N GLU A 67 -9.69 -13.08 -31.09
CA GLU A 67 -8.23 -13.21 -31.19
C GLU A 67 -7.52 -12.21 -30.28
N THR A 68 -7.96 -10.95 -30.28
CA THR A 68 -7.43 -9.91 -29.40
C THR A 68 -7.64 -10.26 -27.93
N ALA A 69 -8.87 -10.65 -27.55
CA ALA A 69 -9.19 -11.04 -26.18
C ALA A 69 -8.37 -12.26 -25.73
N ARG A 70 -8.14 -13.22 -26.63
CA ARG A 70 -7.29 -14.39 -26.36
C ARG A 70 -5.83 -13.99 -26.16
N SER A 71 -5.28 -13.17 -27.05
CA SER A 71 -3.90 -12.66 -26.95
C SER A 71 -3.69 -11.88 -25.65
N GLU A 72 -4.64 -11.01 -25.29
CA GLU A 72 -4.60 -10.29 -24.01
C GLU A 72 -4.67 -11.23 -22.80
N ALA A 73 -5.50 -12.27 -22.86
CA ALA A 73 -5.60 -13.26 -21.78
C ALA A 73 -4.30 -14.05 -21.63
N GLU A 74 -3.70 -14.50 -22.73
CA GLU A 74 -2.41 -15.19 -22.73
C GLU A 74 -1.28 -14.28 -22.20
N ALA A 75 -1.26 -13.01 -22.59
CA ALA A 75 -0.30 -12.03 -22.07
C ALA A 75 -0.47 -11.76 -20.57
N LYS A 76 -1.72 -11.63 -20.09
CA LYS A 76 -2.03 -11.48 -18.66
C LYS A 76 -1.61 -12.71 -17.86
N LEU A 77 -1.85 -13.91 -18.39
CA LEU A 77 -1.49 -15.16 -17.75
C LEU A 77 0.04 -15.31 -17.65
N ALA A 78 0.77 -15.02 -18.73
CA ALA A 78 2.23 -15.00 -18.72
C ALA A 78 2.79 -13.99 -17.71
N LYS A 79 2.15 -12.82 -17.58
CA LYS A 79 2.53 -11.82 -16.56
C LYS A 79 2.29 -12.35 -15.14
N ILE A 80 1.15 -12.98 -14.88
CA ILE A 80 0.84 -13.57 -13.56
C ILE A 80 1.83 -14.68 -13.23
N ASP A 81 2.15 -15.57 -14.16
CA ASP A 81 3.11 -16.65 -13.95
C ASP A 81 4.50 -16.10 -13.62
N SER A 82 4.93 -15.05 -14.34
CA SER A 82 6.17 -14.33 -14.05
C SER A 82 6.12 -13.66 -12.66
N ASP A 83 5.02 -12.99 -12.33
CA ASP A 83 4.83 -12.31 -11.05
C ASP A 83 4.86 -13.32 -9.88
N ILE A 84 4.25 -14.51 -10.04
CA ILE A 84 4.29 -15.61 -9.06
C ILE A 84 5.70 -16.19 -8.93
N ALA A 85 6.39 -16.43 -10.04
CA ALA A 85 7.77 -16.94 -10.03
C ALA A 85 8.72 -15.97 -9.29
N ASN A 86 8.53 -14.67 -9.49
CA ASN A 86 9.32 -13.64 -8.82
C ASN A 86 8.91 -13.44 -7.35
N ALA A 87 7.66 -13.72 -6.98
CA ALA A 87 7.16 -13.51 -5.62
C ALA A 87 7.91 -14.33 -4.56
N ASP A 88 8.32 -15.56 -4.87
CA ASP A 88 9.11 -16.38 -3.95
C ASP A 88 10.53 -15.86 -3.77
N ALA A 89 11.16 -15.36 -4.84
CA ALA A 89 12.47 -14.73 -4.77
C ALA A 89 12.42 -13.43 -3.97
N GLU A 90 11.41 -12.59 -4.21
CA GLU A 90 11.21 -11.34 -3.48
C GLU A 90 10.89 -11.59 -2.01
N ARG A 91 10.06 -12.59 -1.69
CA ARG A 91 9.80 -13.00 -0.31
C ARG A 91 11.09 -13.40 0.42
N ARG A 92 11.96 -14.19 -0.23
CA ARG A 92 13.26 -14.59 0.33
C ARG A 92 14.14 -13.37 0.56
N ARG A 93 14.22 -12.46 -0.41
CA ARG A 93 14.97 -11.20 -0.31
C ARG A 93 14.52 -10.37 0.90
N ILE A 94 13.21 -10.17 1.05
CA ILE A 94 12.63 -9.43 2.19
C ILE A 94 12.96 -10.11 3.52
N LEU A 95 12.85 -11.44 3.60
CA LEU A 95 13.15 -12.17 4.83
C LEU A 95 14.63 -12.11 5.21
N ASP A 96 15.53 -12.17 4.22
CA ASP A 96 16.97 -12.09 4.46
C ASP A 96 17.38 -10.67 4.87
N GLU A 97 16.84 -9.63 4.22
CA GLU A 97 17.04 -8.22 4.59
C GLU A 97 16.51 -7.93 6.01
N ALA A 98 15.35 -8.48 6.36
CA ALA A 98 14.79 -8.36 7.70
C ALA A 98 15.66 -9.04 8.77
N ARG A 99 16.23 -10.22 8.46
CA ARG A 99 17.14 -10.94 9.37
C ARG A 99 18.44 -10.18 9.58
N GLU A 100 19.03 -9.64 8.51
CA GLU A 100 20.24 -8.82 8.60
C GLU A 100 20.00 -7.56 9.43
N THR A 101 18.90 -6.85 9.15
CA THR A 101 18.50 -5.67 9.90
C THR A 101 18.28 -6.00 11.38
N ALA A 102 17.58 -7.09 11.69
CA ALA A 102 17.35 -7.54 13.06
C ALA A 102 18.65 -7.91 13.79
N ALA A 103 19.59 -8.57 13.11
CA ALA A 103 20.90 -8.91 13.68
C ALA A 103 21.75 -7.67 13.96
N SER A 104 21.77 -6.71 13.03
CA SER A 104 22.44 -5.42 13.21
C SER A 104 21.83 -4.64 14.38
N LEU A 105 20.50 -4.52 14.43
CA LEU A 105 19.80 -3.82 15.49
C LEU A 105 20.03 -4.46 16.86
N LYS A 106 19.98 -5.80 16.94
CA LYS A 106 20.30 -6.54 18.18
C LYS A 106 21.70 -6.21 18.68
N THR A 107 22.69 -6.21 17.78
CA THR A 107 24.08 -5.89 18.13
C THR A 107 24.21 -4.46 18.63
N GLN A 108 23.57 -3.49 17.95
CA GLN A 108 23.55 -2.08 18.35
C GLN A 108 22.88 -1.88 19.72
N ILE A 109 21.75 -2.54 19.97
CA ILE A 109 21.05 -2.47 21.26
C ILE A 109 21.92 -3.03 22.39
N ILE A 110 22.55 -4.19 22.19
CA ILE A 110 23.43 -4.80 23.20
C ILE A 110 24.63 -3.89 23.47
N ALA A 111 25.27 -3.34 22.44
CA ALA A 111 26.39 -2.41 22.59
C ALA A 111 25.98 -1.16 23.37
N LYS A 112 24.86 -0.53 22.98
CA LYS A 112 24.31 0.65 23.66
C LYS A 112 23.97 0.36 25.12
N ALA A 113 23.28 -0.75 25.39
CA ALA A 113 22.95 -1.16 26.75
C ALA A 113 24.20 -1.41 27.60
N GLY A 114 25.27 -1.95 27.02
CA GLY A 114 26.57 -2.11 27.68
C GLY A 114 27.21 -0.78 28.04
N THR A 115 27.21 0.18 27.12
CA THR A 115 27.70 1.55 27.37
C THR A 115 26.87 2.23 28.44
N ASP A 116 25.55 2.23 28.31
CA ASP A 116 24.63 2.88 29.26
C ASP A 116 24.80 2.28 30.68
N ALA A 117 24.97 0.95 30.78
CA ALA A 117 25.22 0.28 32.06
C ALA A 117 26.59 0.66 32.66
N SER A 118 27.62 0.79 31.84
CA SER A 118 28.95 1.25 32.28
C SER A 118 28.90 2.69 32.80
N ASP A 119 28.25 3.58 32.05
CA ASP A 119 28.09 4.98 32.43
C ASP A 119 27.29 5.14 33.71
N LEU A 120 26.21 4.37 33.87
CA LEU A 120 25.41 4.35 35.09
C LEU A 120 26.23 3.89 36.31
N ARG A 121 27.06 2.86 36.15
CA ARG A 121 27.95 2.39 37.22
C ARG A 121 29.00 3.43 37.59
N ALA A 122 29.60 4.09 36.59
CA ALA A 122 30.59 5.13 36.82
C ALA A 122 29.99 6.33 37.58
N ARG A 123 28.79 6.77 37.19
CA ARG A 123 28.06 7.82 37.90
C ARG A 123 27.69 7.39 39.32
N GLY A 124 27.15 6.19 39.49
CA GLY A 124 26.82 5.67 40.82
C GLY A 124 28.02 5.56 41.75
N ALA A 125 29.19 5.17 41.23
CA ALA A 125 30.43 5.16 42.01
C ALA A 125 30.86 6.58 42.44
N ALA A 126 30.79 7.55 41.52
CA ALA A 126 31.07 8.95 41.83
C ALA A 126 30.10 9.54 42.86
N ASP A 127 28.80 9.21 42.76
CA ASP A 127 27.78 9.63 43.71
C ASP A 127 28.02 9.04 45.11
N VAL A 128 28.41 7.76 45.18
CA VAL A 128 28.76 7.10 46.46
C VAL A 128 29.99 7.75 47.10
N ASP A 129 31.03 8.06 46.33
CA ASP A 129 32.23 8.73 46.85
C ASP A 129 31.93 10.15 47.34
N SER A 130 31.08 10.88 46.62
CA SER A 130 30.60 12.20 47.04
C SER A 130 29.77 12.11 48.33
N ALA A 131 28.83 11.18 48.40
CA ALA A 131 28.00 10.95 49.60
C ALA A 131 28.84 10.53 50.81
N LYS A 132 29.88 9.71 50.63
CA LYS A 132 30.81 9.32 51.69
C LYS A 132 31.59 10.52 52.21
N THR A 133 32.07 11.37 51.31
CA THR A 133 32.80 12.59 51.67
C THR A 133 31.90 13.53 52.47
N GLN A 134 30.66 13.74 52.01
CA GLN A 134 29.68 14.56 52.71
C GLN A 134 29.35 13.99 54.09
N ALA A 135 29.03 12.70 54.19
CA ALA A 135 28.72 12.05 55.47
C ALA A 135 29.89 12.13 56.46
N THR A 136 31.14 12.02 55.97
CA THR A 136 32.32 12.17 56.82
C THR A 136 32.47 13.60 57.34
N SER A 137 32.20 14.60 56.50
CA SER A 137 32.20 16.02 56.91
C SER A 137 31.11 16.30 57.94
N ASP A 138 29.90 15.77 57.73
CA ASP A 138 28.77 15.95 58.65
C ASP A 138 29.06 15.31 60.02
N LEU A 139 29.63 14.09 60.03
CA LEU A 139 30.06 13.44 61.27
C LEU A 139 31.15 14.23 62.01
N GLN A 140 32.13 14.79 61.28
CA GLN A 140 33.16 15.62 61.91
C GLN A 140 32.56 16.89 62.54
N ALA A 141 31.61 17.53 61.86
CA ALA A 141 30.90 18.69 62.39
C ALA A 141 30.10 18.34 63.65
N GLU A 142 29.38 17.21 63.65
CA GLU A 142 28.60 16.75 64.79
C GLU A 142 29.49 16.39 66.00
N ILE A 143 30.63 15.72 65.76
CA ILE A 143 31.62 15.43 66.80
C ILE A 143 32.20 16.73 67.38
N ALA A 144 32.50 17.73 66.54
CA ALA A 144 33.03 19.01 67.02
C ALA A 144 32.02 19.72 67.95
N VAL A 145 30.73 19.70 67.61
CA VAL A 145 29.67 20.26 68.45
C VAL A 145 29.56 19.50 69.79
N LEU A 146 29.58 18.17 69.76
CA LEU A 146 29.53 17.34 70.97
C LEU A 146 30.76 17.55 71.87
N ALA A 147 31.95 17.64 71.28
CA ALA A 147 33.19 17.89 71.99
C ALA A 147 33.21 19.28 72.63
N LEU A 148 32.73 20.32 71.92
CA LEU A 148 32.60 21.67 72.47
C LEU A 148 31.63 21.68 73.66
N GLY A 149 30.45 21.07 73.53
CA GLY A 149 29.49 20.98 74.63
C GLY A 149 30.01 20.20 75.84
N ALA A 150 30.80 19.13 75.61
CA ALA A 150 31.46 18.40 76.69
C ALA A 150 32.54 19.25 77.38
N ALA A 151 33.35 19.98 76.61
CA ALA A 151 34.37 20.88 77.14
C ALA A 151 33.75 22.02 77.96
N GLU A 152 32.69 22.66 77.47
CA GLU A 152 31.92 23.68 78.20
C GLU A 152 31.43 23.15 79.55
N LYS A 153 30.91 21.92 79.58
CA LYS A 153 30.43 21.28 80.81
C LYS A 153 31.55 20.96 81.80
N VAL A 154 32.72 20.52 81.32
CA VAL A 154 33.90 20.27 82.17
C VAL A 154 34.46 21.57 82.75
N VAL A 155 34.54 22.63 81.94
CA VAL A 155 34.98 23.96 82.39
C VAL A 155 34.01 24.51 83.43
N ALA A 156 32.70 24.46 83.17
CA ALA A 156 31.68 24.92 84.12
C ALA A 156 31.74 24.19 85.47
N ASN A 157 32.05 22.89 85.47
CA ASN A 157 32.17 22.09 86.70
C ASN A 157 33.49 22.30 87.47
N ASN A 158 34.56 22.80 86.83
CA ASN A 158 35.86 23.04 87.44
C ASN A 158 36.12 24.52 87.82
N LEU A 159 35.18 25.42 87.56
CA LEU A 159 35.28 26.81 88.04
C LEU A 159 35.00 26.85 89.56
N ASP A 160 36.06 26.80 90.36
CA ASP A 160 36.02 27.22 91.77
C ASP A 160 36.44 28.70 91.93
N SER A 161 36.22 29.25 93.12
CA SER A 161 36.58 30.65 93.44
C SER A 161 38.08 30.95 93.29
N ALA A 162 38.96 29.96 93.42
CA ALA A 162 40.40 30.13 93.31
C ALA A 162 40.85 30.20 91.84
N THR A 163 40.27 29.34 91.00
CA THR A 163 40.50 29.26 89.56
C THR A 163 40.02 30.52 88.84
N GLN A 164 38.88 31.10 89.28
CA GLN A 164 38.42 32.40 88.77
C GLN A 164 39.39 33.54 89.07
N ALA A 165 39.99 33.58 90.26
CA ALA A 165 40.98 34.60 90.64
C ALA A 165 42.27 34.47 89.81
N GLU A 166 42.74 33.25 89.57
CA GLU A 166 43.91 32.96 88.73
C GLU A 166 43.69 33.31 87.25
N LEU A 167 42.48 33.09 86.72
CA LEU A 167 42.12 33.50 85.36
C LEU A 167 42.10 35.02 85.19
N ILE A 168 41.62 35.76 86.20
CA ILE A 168 41.64 37.23 86.21
C ILE A 168 43.07 37.76 86.22
N GLU A 169 43.94 37.21 87.08
CA GLU A 169 45.36 37.61 87.15
C GLU A 169 46.09 37.32 85.83
N ASN A 170 45.87 36.14 85.23
CA ASN A 170 46.45 35.79 83.92
C ASN A 170 45.94 36.68 82.78
N TYR A 171 44.66 37.09 82.81
CA TYR A 171 44.11 38.03 81.83
C TYR A 171 44.73 39.42 81.99
N ILE A 172 44.87 39.90 83.23
CA ILE A 172 45.55 41.17 83.54
C ILE A 172 47.00 41.13 83.06
N GLN A 173 47.73 40.02 83.26
CA GLN A 173 49.09 39.87 82.73
C GLN A 173 49.15 39.82 81.20
N LYS A 174 48.24 39.09 80.52
CA LYS A 174 48.25 39.03 79.04
C LYS A 174 47.88 40.34 78.37
N VAL A 175 46.92 41.08 78.94
CA VAL A 175 46.53 42.40 78.41
C VAL A 175 47.53 43.48 78.80
N GLY A 176 48.12 43.40 80.01
CA GLY A 176 49.18 44.30 80.46
C GLY A 176 50.54 44.07 79.79
N ALA A 177 50.81 42.87 79.26
CA ALA A 177 52.02 42.56 78.47
C ALA A 177 51.85 42.83 76.96
N GLY A 178 50.62 43.17 76.52
CA GLY A 178 50.30 43.54 75.13
C GLY A 178 50.23 45.06 74.88
N SER A 179 50.57 45.87 75.89
CA SER A 179 50.72 47.33 75.82
C SER A 179 52.14 47.76 76.14
#